data_AF-A0A7G9ZCW6-F1
#
_entry.id   AF-A0A7G9ZCW6-F1
#
_cell.length_a   1.000
_cell.length_b   1.000
_cell.length_c   1.000
_cell.angle_alpha   90.00
_cell.angle_beta   90.00
_cell.angle_gamma   90.00
#
_symmetry.space_group_name_H-M   'P 1'
#
loop_
_entity.id
_entity.type
_entity.pdbx_description
1 polymer ?
#
loop_
_entity_poly.entity_id
_entity_poly.type
_entity_poly.pdbx_seq_one_letter_code
_entity_poly.pdbx_strand_id
1 'polypeptide(L)' 'MILVDVDENKVNLLNLARSPIFEPGLEELLIKSKERLHATLDFRAAIDGEYPQEQTKINY' A
#
# COMPACT_ATOMS: atom_id res chain seq x y z
N MET A 1 -1.29 -4.78 -7.27
CA MET A 1 -0.91 -3.43 -7.73
C MET A 1 -0.13 -2.77 -6.61
N ILE A 2 1.00 -2.16 -6.94
CA ILE A 2 1.89 -1.50 -5.98
C ILE A 2 1.66 0.01 -6.08
N LEU A 3 1.38 0.64 -4.96
CA LEU A 3 1.29 2.09 -4.81
C LEU A 3 2.60 2.58 -4.19
N VAL A 4 3.22 3.61 -4.77
CA VAL A 4 4.43 4.22 -4.20
C VAL A 4 4.14 5.64 -3.82
N ASP A 5 4.54 6.02 -2.62
CA ASP A 5 4.56 7.41 -2.16
C ASP A 5 5.84 7.65 -1.36
N VAL A 6 6.24 8.92 -1.21
CA VAL A 6 7.35 9.33 -0.35
C VAL A 6 6.93 9.57 1.10
N ASP A 7 5.62 9.78 1.32
CA ASP A 7 5.04 10.07 2.62
C ASP A 7 4.62 8.77 3.33
N GLU A 8 5.35 8.43 4.38
CA GLU A 8 5.10 7.25 5.21
C GLU A 8 3.68 7.22 5.79
N ASN A 9 3.08 8.37 6.11
CA ASN A 9 1.72 8.41 6.64
C ASN A 9 0.70 7.93 5.60
N LYS A 10 0.88 8.33 4.34
CA LYS A 10 -0.01 7.90 3.25
C LYS A 10 0.16 6.41 2.97
N VAL A 11 1.40 5.93 2.94
CA VAL A 11 1.70 4.49 2.80
C VAL A 11 0.99 3.68 3.88
N ASN A 12 1.10 4.11 5.14
CA ASN A 12 0.46 3.45 6.26
C ASN A 12 -1.07 3.48 6.15
N LEU A 13 -1.69 4.61 5.78
CA LEU A 13 -3.13 4.71 5.59
C LEU A 13 -3.62 3.77 4.46
N LEU A 14 -2.94 3.75 3.32
CA LEU A 14 -3.29 2.89 2.18
C LEU A 14 -3.18 1.41 2.53
N ASN A 15 -2.14 0.99 3.26
CA ASN A 15 -1.98 -0.40 3.73
C ASN A 15 -3.05 -0.80 4.75
N LEU A 16 -3.64 0.16 5.47
CA LEU A 16 -4.80 -0.04 6.34
C LEU A 16 -6.15 0.04 5.59
N ALA A 17 -6.13 0.16 4.26
CA ALA A 17 -7.31 0.41 3.43
C ALA A 17 -8.10 1.67 3.86
N ARG A 18 -7.40 2.70 4.35
CA ARG A 18 -7.95 4.01 4.68
C ARG A 18 -7.54 5.05 3.66
N SER A 19 -8.45 5.96 3.35
CA SER A 19 -8.14 7.01 2.39
C SER A 19 -7.20 8.09 2.99
N PRO A 20 -6.08 8.44 2.34
CA PRO A 20 -5.21 9.53 2.79
C PRO A 20 -5.75 10.93 2.44
N ILE A 21 -6.81 11.00 1.64
CA ILE A 21 -7.49 12.24 1.23
C ILE A 21 -9.00 12.09 1.36
N PHE A 22 -9.73 13.21 1.35
CA PHE A 22 -11.19 13.15 1.28
C PHE A 22 -11.64 13.08 -0.19
N GLU A 23 -11.97 11.87 -0.63
CA GLU A 23 -12.61 11.61 -1.92
C GLU A 23 -13.78 10.65 -1.70
N PRO A 24 -15.03 11.06 -1.98
CA PRO A 24 -16.19 10.20 -1.79
C PRO A 24 -16.07 8.87 -2.56
N GLY A 25 -16.19 7.75 -1.86
CA GLY A 25 -16.12 6.40 -2.46
C GLY A 25 -14.73 5.77 -2.52
N LEU A 26 -13.66 6.53 -2.22
CA LEU A 26 -12.29 6.02 -2.31
C LEU A 26 -12.00 4.99 -1.22
N GLU A 27 -12.44 5.21 0.01
CA GLU A 27 -12.22 4.26 1.11
C GLU A 27 -12.91 2.91 0.85
N GLU A 28 -14.14 2.93 0.34
CA GLU A 28 -14.86 1.72 -0.05
C GLU A 28 -14.17 0.97 -1.18
N LEU A 29 -13.57 1.68 -2.14
CA LEU A 29 -12.79 1.09 -3.23
C LEU A 29 -11.50 0.44 -2.71
N LEU A 30 -10.80 1.10 -1.78
CA LEU A 30 -9.60 0.59 -1.12
C LEU A 30 -9.92 -0.70 -0.34
N ILE A 31 -11.00 -0.69 0.45
CA ILE A 31 -11.46 -1.87 1.20
C ILE A 31 -11.75 -3.04 0.25
N LYS A 32 -12.49 -2.81 -0.84
CA LYS A 32 -12.81 -3.85 -1.84
C LYS A 32 -11.57 -4.40 -2.57
N SER A 33 -10.46 -3.67 -2.55
CA SER A 33 -9.24 -3.99 -3.30
C SER A 33 -8.07 -4.36 -2.41
N LYS A 34 -8.25 -4.42 -1.08
CA LYS A 34 -7.19 -4.60 -0.08
C LYS A 34 -6.26 -5.79 -0.36
N GLU A 35 -6.83 -6.93 -0.74
CA GLU A 35 -6.04 -8.15 -1.05
C GLU A 35 -5.16 -8.01 -2.30
N ARG A 36 -5.43 -7.01 -3.15
CA ARG A 36 -4.73 -6.78 -4.43
C ARG A 36 -3.90 -5.50 -4.41
N LEU A 37 -3.90 -4.74 -3.31
CA LEU A 37 -3.19 -3.47 -3.17
C LEU A 37 -2.14 -3.56 -2.08
N HIS A 38 -0.99 -2.97 -2.37
CA HIS A 38 0.07 -2.79 -1.39
C HIS A 38 0.74 -1.44 -1.63
N ALA A 39 0.98 -0.67 -0.57
CA ALA A 39 1.66 0.61 -0.63
C ALA A 39 3.08 0.52 -0.04
N THR A 40 4.05 1.17 -0.66
CA THR A 40 5.46 1.13 -0.25
C THR A 40 6.17 2.47 -0.43
N LEU A 41 7.24 2.68 0.33
CA LEU A 41 8.22 3.77 0.12
C LEU A 41 9.30 3.38 -0.91
N ASP A 42 9.38 2.09 -1.26
CA ASP A 42 10.40 1.56 -2.15
C ASP A 42 10.00 1.72 -3.62
N PHE A 43 10.55 2.75 -4.26
CA PHE A 43 10.39 2.99 -5.68
C PHE A 43 10.83 1.80 -6.56
N ARG A 44 11.82 1.01 -6.14
CA ARG A 44 12.32 -0.12 -6.94
C ARG A 44 11.29 -1.25 -6.98
N ALA A 45 10.67 -1.54 -5.84
CA ALA A 45 9.64 -2.58 -5.73
C ALA A 45 8.48 -2.35 -6.71
N ALA A 46 8.13 -1.09 -7.02
CA ALA A 46 7.07 -0.79 -7.98
C ALA A 46 7.49 -0.88 -9.45
N ILE A 47 8.78 -0.71 -9.75
CA ILE A 47 9.32 -0.84 -11.11
C ILE A 47 9.43 -2.33 -11.47
N ASP A 48 9.95 -3.12 -10.55
CA ASP A 48 10.23 -4.53 -10.80
C ASP A 48 8.99 -5.43 -10.67
N GLY A 49 7.93 -4.94 -9.99
CA GLY A 49 6.70 -5.70 -9.75
C GLY A 49 6.86 -6.87 -8.80
N GLU A 50 8.08 -7.09 -8.27
CA GLU A 50 8.45 -8.12 -7.33
C GLU A 50 8.79 -7.51 -5.97
N TYR A 51 8.23 -8.13 -4.92
CA TYR A 51 8.64 -7.85 -3.54
C TYR A 51 9.96 -8.58 -3.25
N PRO A 52 11.00 -7.90 -2.72
CA PRO A 52 12.14 -8.59 -2.14
C PRO A 52 11.65 -9.52 -1.03
N GLN A 53 11.95 -10.82 -1.14
CA GLN A 53 11.44 -11.89 -0.27
C GLN A 53 11.93 -11.82 1.20
N GLU A 54 12.60 -10.74 1.62
CA GLU A 54 13.31 -10.68 2.91
C GLU A 54 12.52 -10.00 4.05
N GLN A 55 11.29 -9.53 3.82
CA GLN A 55 10.46 -8.90 4.88
C GLN A 55 9.21 -9.70 5.29
N THR A 56 9.23 -11.03 5.11
CA THR A 56 8.24 -11.93 5.73
C THR A 56 8.76 -12.50 7.04
N LYS A 57 9.11 -11.64 8.01
CA LYS A 57 9.24 -12.03 9.43
C LYS A 57 8.84 -10.87 10.34
N ILE A 58 7.54 -10.61 10.41
CA ILE A 58 6.93 -9.99 11.59
C ILE A 58 6.22 -11.12 12.34
N ASN A 59 6.77 -11.43 13.51
CA ASN A 59 6.24 -12.42 14.45
C ASN A 59 4.88 -11.94 14.99
N TYR A 60 3.98 -12.89 15.24
CA TYR A 60 2.65 -12.69 15.84
C TYR A 60 2.71 -11.97 17.20
#